data_AF-A0AA39JNV3-F1
#
_entry.id   AF-A0AA39JNV3-F1
#
_cell.length_a   1.000
_cell.length_b   1.000
_cell.length_c   1.000
_cell.angle_alpha   90.00
_cell.angle_beta   90.00
_cell.angle_gamma   90.00
#
_symmetry.space_group_name_H-M   'P 1'
#
loop_
_entity.id
_entity.type
_entity.pdbx_description
1 polymer ?
#
loop_
_entity_poly.entity_id
_entity_poly.type
_entity_poly.pdbx_seq_one_letter_code
_entity_poly.pdbx_strand_id
1 'polypeptide(L)'
;MSEDSKILDKILRFCYPAVDPKFESLSEFYHVVTVMVNKFSMRNVARRARGELRKYARSEPLRVFAIAYAMQWNEEAAEAAACVLNRPLLALDDQDIPELDILPSPRVLYRLFKTYRTRFDAVRQAANKCDDDAIIGVLNGVACPEHDSFPDPEGTPTKTWFARYCTSVRETLSHEPSLETLFTCDEWARPLAERTASSCVHCSQLDLEGLFRNCIPYIYLGNIKKALKMRFEL
;
A
#
# COMPACT_ATOMS: atom_id res chain seq x y z
N MET A 1 21.71 7.45 -35.10
CA MET A 1 21.54 6.15 -35.79
C MET A 1 22.03 4.93 -34.99
N SER A 2 22.50 5.07 -33.74
CA SER A 2 22.84 3.90 -32.87
C SER A 2 21.64 3.40 -32.04
N GLU A 3 20.76 4.32 -31.62
CA GLU A 3 19.57 4.00 -30.83
C GLU A 3 18.59 3.09 -31.58
N ASP A 4 18.29 3.39 -32.85
CA ASP A 4 17.44 2.55 -33.69
C ASP A 4 17.97 1.11 -33.82
N SER A 5 19.30 0.95 -33.89
CA SER A 5 19.92 -0.38 -33.97
C SER A 5 19.76 -1.16 -32.67
N LYS A 6 19.87 -0.51 -31.51
CA LYS A 6 19.66 -1.14 -30.19
C LYS A 6 18.19 -1.54 -29.99
N ILE A 7 17.27 -0.67 -30.39
CA ILE A 7 15.83 -0.94 -30.33
C ILE A 7 15.49 -2.15 -31.20
N LEU A 8 15.95 -2.14 -32.45
CA LEU A 8 15.68 -3.22 -33.38
C LEU A 8 16.26 -4.56 -32.90
N ASP A 9 17.47 -4.56 -32.33
CA ASP A 9 18.07 -5.77 -31.72
C ASP A 9 17.14 -6.37 -30.64
N LYS A 10 16.62 -5.54 -29.73
CA LYS A 10 15.69 -6.02 -28.68
C LYS A 10 14.39 -6.57 -29.26
N ILE A 11 13.83 -5.92 -30.27
CA ILE A 11 12.62 -6.39 -30.96
C ILE A 11 12.88 -7.75 -31.61
N LEU A 12 14.00 -7.89 -32.32
CA LEU A 12 14.37 -9.14 -32.99
C LEU A 12 14.57 -10.29 -32.00
N ARG A 13 15.10 -10.03 -30.79
CA ARG A 13 15.19 -11.06 -29.73
C ARG A 13 13.84 -11.54 -29.23
N PHE A 14 12.79 -10.72 -29.31
CA PHE A 14 11.43 -11.20 -29.06
C PHE A 14 10.87 -12.03 -30.23
N CYS A 15 11.34 -11.83 -31.46
CA CYS A 15 10.91 -12.63 -32.62
C CYS A 15 11.68 -13.96 -32.72
N TYR A 16 12.96 -13.95 -32.40
CA TYR A 16 13.88 -15.09 -32.49
C TYR A 16 14.51 -15.38 -31.11
N PRO A 17 13.72 -15.93 -30.18
CA PRO A 17 14.12 -15.98 -28.79
C PRO A 17 15.16 -17.07 -28.51
N ALA A 18 16.35 -16.63 -28.10
CA ALA A 18 17.29 -17.45 -27.35
C ALA A 18 17.32 -17.04 -25.86
N VAL A 19 17.29 -15.73 -25.57
CA VAL A 19 17.23 -15.14 -24.22
C VAL A 19 16.36 -13.88 -24.29
N ASP A 20 15.47 -13.69 -23.31
CA ASP A 20 14.64 -12.50 -23.24
C ASP A 20 15.49 -11.22 -23.06
N PRO A 21 15.20 -10.12 -23.77
CA PRO A 21 15.97 -8.89 -23.67
C PRO A 21 15.76 -8.24 -22.30
N LYS A 22 16.86 -7.78 -21.71
CA LYS A 22 16.83 -6.96 -20.48
C LYS A 22 16.71 -5.49 -20.84
N PHE A 23 16.14 -4.72 -19.93
CA PHE A 23 15.98 -3.26 -20.07
C PHE A 23 16.73 -2.56 -18.94
N GLU A 24 17.41 -1.47 -19.29
CA GLU A 24 18.18 -0.66 -18.34
C GLU A 24 17.26 0.30 -17.57
N SER A 25 16.11 0.66 -18.14
CA SER A 25 15.12 1.54 -17.52
C SER A 25 13.70 1.27 -18.03
N LEU A 26 12.71 1.75 -17.28
CA LEU A 26 11.31 1.72 -17.71
C LEU A 26 11.06 2.58 -18.95
N SER A 27 11.80 3.69 -19.13
CA SER A 27 11.72 4.54 -20.32
C SER A 27 12.18 3.78 -21.58
N GLU A 28 13.27 3.02 -21.48
CA GLU A 28 13.75 2.17 -22.58
C GLU A 28 12.74 1.05 -22.90
N PHE A 29 12.21 0.40 -21.86
CA PHE A 29 11.16 -0.61 -22.00
C PHE A 29 9.95 -0.04 -22.75
N TYR A 30 9.45 1.11 -22.28
CA TYR A 30 8.31 1.80 -22.85
C TYR A 30 8.52 2.13 -24.33
N HIS A 31 9.70 2.66 -24.67
CA HIS A 31 10.05 3.00 -26.04
C HIS A 31 10.03 1.77 -26.96
N VAL A 32 10.68 0.67 -26.55
CA VAL A 32 10.73 -0.58 -27.34
C VAL A 32 9.33 -1.16 -27.55
N VAL A 33 8.53 -1.27 -26.50
CA VAL A 33 7.16 -1.81 -26.60
C VAL A 33 6.28 -0.93 -27.48
N THR A 34 6.39 0.39 -27.36
CA THR A 34 5.66 1.34 -28.22
C THR A 34 6.03 1.17 -29.68
N VAL A 35 7.31 1.03 -30.00
CA VAL A 35 7.78 0.77 -31.38
C VAL A 35 7.27 -0.58 -31.90
N MET A 36 7.32 -1.64 -31.08
CA MET A 36 6.78 -2.96 -31.44
C MET A 36 5.30 -2.87 -31.81
N VAL A 37 4.49 -2.20 -30.99
CA VAL A 37 3.04 -2.16 -31.17
C VAL A 37 2.64 -1.19 -32.30
N ASN A 38 3.19 0.01 -32.33
CA ASN A 38 2.73 1.07 -33.23
C ASN A 38 3.41 1.03 -34.61
N LYS A 39 4.70 0.71 -34.68
CA LYS A 39 5.45 0.70 -35.95
C LYS A 39 5.44 -0.67 -36.63
N PHE A 40 5.50 -1.74 -35.85
CA PHE A 40 5.62 -3.10 -36.38
C PHE A 40 4.36 -3.96 -36.20
N SER A 41 3.30 -3.44 -35.56
CA SER A 41 2.06 -4.18 -35.29
C SER A 41 2.25 -5.50 -34.52
N MET A 42 3.30 -5.59 -33.71
CA MET A 42 3.71 -6.79 -32.99
C MET A 42 3.09 -6.91 -31.59
N ARG A 43 1.79 -6.61 -31.44
CA ARG A 43 1.10 -6.61 -30.13
C ARG A 43 1.19 -7.95 -29.40
N ASN A 44 1.07 -9.07 -30.13
CA ASN A 44 1.17 -10.41 -29.53
C ASN A 44 2.58 -10.72 -29.03
N VAL A 45 3.61 -10.25 -29.74
CA VAL A 45 5.01 -10.43 -29.35
C VAL A 45 5.32 -9.59 -28.12
N ALA A 46 4.83 -8.36 -28.06
CA ALA A 46 4.99 -7.45 -26.93
C ALA A 46 4.46 -8.04 -25.61
N ARG A 47 3.47 -8.94 -25.65
CA ARG A 47 2.98 -9.65 -24.44
C ARG A 47 4.08 -10.43 -23.71
N ARG A 48 5.18 -10.79 -24.37
CA ARG A 48 6.32 -11.45 -23.71
C ARG A 48 7.09 -10.50 -22.79
N ALA A 49 7.00 -9.20 -23.04
CA ALA A 49 7.66 -8.17 -22.24
C ALA A 49 6.98 -7.92 -20.87
N ARG A 50 5.78 -8.49 -20.64
CA ARG A 50 5.02 -8.35 -19.38
C ARG A 50 5.84 -8.72 -18.14
N GLY A 51 6.66 -9.78 -18.22
CA GLY A 51 7.51 -10.20 -17.10
C GLY A 51 8.56 -9.16 -16.72
N GLU A 52 9.13 -8.46 -17.70
CA GLU A 52 10.07 -7.36 -17.45
C GLU A 52 9.35 -6.14 -16.87
N LEU A 53 8.14 -5.83 -17.34
CA LEU A 53 7.34 -4.72 -16.82
C LEU A 53 7.04 -4.88 -15.32
N ARG A 54 6.70 -6.09 -14.88
CA ARG A 54 6.39 -6.39 -13.46
C ARG A 54 7.56 -6.07 -12.52
N LYS A 55 8.81 -6.10 -12.99
CA LYS A 55 9.99 -5.77 -12.16
C LYS A 55 9.97 -4.31 -11.68
N TYR A 56 9.34 -3.43 -12.45
CA TYR A 56 9.22 -2.01 -12.13
C TYR A 56 7.95 -1.68 -11.32
N ALA A 57 7.04 -2.64 -11.12
CA ALA A 57 5.75 -2.39 -10.47
C ALA A 57 5.90 -1.85 -9.04
N ARG A 58 6.98 -2.23 -8.35
CA ARG A 58 7.30 -1.67 -7.03
C ARG A 58 8.05 -0.35 -7.12
N SER A 59 8.96 -0.12 -8.05
CA SER A 59 9.72 1.15 -8.08
C SER A 59 8.88 2.30 -8.63
N GLU A 60 8.14 2.05 -9.71
CA GLU A 60 7.49 3.06 -10.55
C GLU A 60 6.03 2.65 -10.88
N PRO A 61 5.18 2.45 -9.86
CA PRO A 61 3.88 1.79 -10.00
C PRO A 61 2.92 2.53 -10.94
N LEU A 62 2.91 3.88 -10.92
CA LEU A 62 2.00 4.67 -11.75
C LEU A 62 2.37 4.62 -13.23
N ARG A 63 3.68 4.66 -13.53
CA ARG A 63 4.22 4.48 -14.90
C ARG A 63 3.89 3.09 -15.43
N VAL A 64 4.12 2.06 -14.61
CA VAL A 64 3.78 0.67 -14.97
C VAL A 64 2.29 0.50 -15.21
N PHE A 65 1.45 1.09 -14.36
CA PHE A 65 0.00 1.09 -14.53
C PHE A 65 -0.41 1.69 -15.87
N ALA A 66 0.15 2.84 -16.22
CA ALA A 66 -0.17 3.54 -17.46
C ALA A 66 0.17 2.70 -18.70
N ILE A 67 1.39 2.14 -18.73
CA ILE A 67 1.85 1.26 -19.81
C ILE A 67 0.96 0.01 -19.90
N ALA A 68 0.75 -0.69 -18.79
CA ALA A 68 -0.02 -1.93 -18.76
C ALA A 68 -1.46 -1.71 -19.22
N TYR A 69 -2.10 -0.64 -18.74
CA TYR A 69 -3.48 -0.31 -19.11
C TYR A 69 -3.60 0.04 -20.60
N ALA A 70 -2.70 0.88 -21.13
CA ALA A 70 -2.70 1.24 -22.54
C ALA A 70 -2.46 0.02 -23.46
N MET A 71 -1.68 -0.96 -22.99
CA MET A 71 -1.40 -2.21 -23.71
C MET A 71 -2.45 -3.31 -23.48
N GLN A 72 -3.50 -3.05 -22.69
CA GLN A 72 -4.55 -4.02 -22.30
C GLN A 72 -4.00 -5.23 -21.53
N TRP A 73 -2.96 -5.03 -20.72
CA TRP A 73 -2.34 -6.01 -19.85
C TRP A 73 -2.96 -5.91 -18.45
N ASN A 74 -4.19 -6.41 -18.33
CA ASN A 74 -5.04 -6.18 -17.16
C ASN A 74 -4.47 -6.73 -15.85
N GLU A 75 -3.76 -7.86 -15.88
CA GLU A 75 -3.13 -8.44 -14.68
C GLU A 75 -2.03 -7.51 -14.15
N GLU A 76 -1.15 -7.05 -15.03
CA GLU A 76 -0.07 -6.13 -14.70
C GLU A 76 -0.60 -4.76 -14.26
N ALA A 77 -1.66 -4.27 -14.90
CA ALA A 77 -2.32 -3.04 -14.50
C ALA A 77 -2.96 -3.17 -13.10
N ALA A 78 -3.59 -4.30 -12.78
CA ALA A 78 -4.15 -4.54 -11.45
C ALA A 78 -3.06 -4.64 -10.37
N GLU A 79 -1.95 -5.33 -10.66
CA GLU A 79 -0.80 -5.44 -9.76
C GLU A 79 -0.15 -4.08 -9.49
N ALA A 80 0.07 -3.28 -10.54
CA ALA A 80 0.61 -1.94 -10.44
C ALA A 80 -0.34 -1.00 -9.68
N ALA A 81 -1.64 -1.06 -9.94
CA ALA A 81 -2.65 -0.31 -9.20
C ALA A 81 -2.61 -0.66 -7.70
N ALA A 82 -2.46 -1.94 -7.35
CA ALA A 82 -2.31 -2.34 -5.95
C ALA A 82 -1.06 -1.73 -5.31
N CYS A 83 0.05 -1.63 -6.05
CA CYS A 83 1.27 -0.97 -5.59
C CYS A 83 1.08 0.55 -5.43
N VAL A 84 0.35 1.22 -6.33
CA VAL A 84 -0.04 2.64 -6.18
C VAL A 84 -0.85 2.83 -4.90
N LEU A 85 -1.83 1.96 -4.64
CA LEU A 85 -2.70 2.05 -3.46
C LEU A 85 -1.99 1.83 -2.12
N ASN A 86 -0.83 1.18 -2.13
CA ASN A 86 -0.07 0.91 -0.92
C ASN A 86 0.90 2.03 -0.56
N ARG A 87 1.07 3.05 -1.41
CA ARG A 87 2.10 4.07 -1.28
C ARG A 87 1.55 5.48 -1.29
N PRO A 88 2.22 6.46 -0.67
CA PRO A 88 1.79 7.84 -0.74
C PRO A 88 1.86 8.31 -2.20
N LEU A 89 0.70 8.71 -2.73
CA LEU A 89 0.40 8.96 -4.14
C LEU A 89 1.44 9.83 -4.89
N LEU A 90 2.18 10.70 -4.17
CA LEU A 90 3.07 11.71 -4.75
C LEU A 90 4.48 11.74 -4.12
N ALA A 91 4.87 10.73 -3.33
CA ALA A 91 6.16 10.78 -2.64
C ALA A 91 7.38 10.38 -3.50
N LEU A 92 7.17 9.96 -4.76
CA LEU A 92 8.23 9.38 -5.61
C LEU A 92 8.24 9.89 -7.06
N ASP A 93 7.24 10.66 -7.48
CA ASP A 93 7.05 11.05 -8.89
C ASP A 93 7.14 12.59 -9.07
N ASP A 94 8.24 13.21 -8.62
CA ASP A 94 8.56 14.63 -8.93
C ASP A 94 8.92 14.84 -10.42
N GLN A 95 9.01 13.76 -11.19
CA GLN A 95 9.31 13.75 -12.63
C GLN A 95 8.02 13.59 -13.42
N ASP A 96 7.94 14.28 -14.55
CA ASP A 96 6.82 14.14 -15.50
C ASP A 96 6.66 12.70 -15.98
N ILE A 97 5.41 12.25 -16.17
CA ILE A 97 5.09 10.86 -16.55
C ILE A 97 4.54 10.84 -17.98
N PRO A 98 5.40 10.75 -19.00
CA PRO A 98 4.99 10.77 -20.41
C PRO A 98 4.11 9.57 -20.79
N GLU A 99 4.16 8.48 -20.03
CA GLU A 99 3.31 7.30 -20.28
C GLU A 99 1.81 7.56 -20.02
N LEU A 100 1.45 8.66 -19.35
CA LEU A 100 0.04 9.03 -19.16
C LEU A 100 -0.62 9.50 -20.46
N ASP A 101 0.15 10.04 -21.41
CA ASP A 101 -0.38 10.60 -22.67
C ASP A 101 -0.99 9.52 -23.58
N ILE A 102 -0.52 8.28 -23.45
CA ILE A 102 -1.02 7.16 -24.27
C ILE A 102 -2.24 6.46 -23.67
N LEU A 103 -2.72 6.91 -22.51
CA LEU A 103 -3.86 6.30 -21.86
C LEU A 103 -5.12 6.46 -22.73
N PRO A 104 -5.82 5.37 -23.07
CA PRO A 104 -7.00 5.43 -23.91
C PRO A 104 -8.17 6.16 -23.24
N SER A 105 -8.19 6.25 -21.90
CA SER A 105 -9.19 7.00 -21.16
C SER A 105 -8.60 7.62 -19.90
N PRO A 106 -8.50 8.95 -19.80
CA PRO A 106 -8.07 9.64 -18.58
C PRO A 106 -8.94 9.31 -17.35
N ARG A 107 -10.18 8.83 -17.57
CA ARG A 107 -11.10 8.41 -16.51
C ARG A 107 -10.53 7.28 -15.65
N VAL A 108 -9.62 6.46 -16.19
CA VAL A 108 -9.00 5.37 -15.42
C VAL A 108 -8.14 5.91 -14.28
N LEU A 109 -7.38 6.99 -14.52
CA LEU A 109 -6.57 7.64 -13.49
C LEU A 109 -7.46 8.28 -12.43
N TYR A 110 -8.55 8.94 -12.86
CA TYR A 110 -9.53 9.47 -11.92
C TYR A 110 -10.11 8.37 -11.02
N ARG A 111 -10.48 7.21 -11.58
CA ARG A 111 -10.97 6.07 -10.79
C ARG A 111 -9.89 5.57 -9.83
N LEU A 112 -8.63 5.42 -10.29
CA LEU A 112 -7.52 4.97 -9.47
C LEU A 112 -7.26 5.91 -8.29
N PHE A 113 -7.17 7.21 -8.53
CA PHE A 113 -6.96 8.21 -7.49
C PHE A 113 -8.17 8.37 -6.55
N LYS A 114 -9.39 8.21 -7.07
CA LYS A 114 -10.59 8.16 -6.23
C LYS A 114 -10.55 6.96 -5.30
N THR A 115 -10.25 5.76 -5.81
CA THR A 115 -10.10 4.54 -5.00
C THR A 115 -8.98 4.70 -3.98
N TYR A 116 -7.84 5.27 -4.38
CA TYR A 116 -6.75 5.61 -3.48
C TYR A 116 -7.24 6.46 -2.31
N ARG A 117 -7.89 7.59 -2.61
CA ARG A 117 -8.35 8.52 -1.59
C ARG A 117 -9.38 7.88 -0.66
N THR A 118 -10.37 7.18 -1.22
CA THR A 118 -11.39 6.47 -0.43
C THR A 118 -10.76 5.40 0.48
N ARG A 119 -9.79 4.63 -0.02
CA ARG A 119 -9.05 3.66 0.79
C ARG A 119 -8.25 4.34 1.88
N PHE A 120 -7.48 5.38 1.56
CA PHE A 120 -6.64 6.10 2.51
C PHE A 120 -7.47 6.74 3.63
N ASP A 121 -8.58 7.40 3.27
CA ASP A 121 -9.52 7.98 4.23
C ASP A 121 -10.15 6.91 5.13
N ALA A 122 -10.53 5.75 4.57
CA ALA A 122 -11.06 4.63 5.34
C ALA A 122 -10.02 4.02 6.30
N VAL A 123 -8.76 3.86 5.87
CA VAL A 123 -7.66 3.39 6.72
C VAL A 123 -7.40 4.38 7.85
N ARG A 124 -7.33 5.67 7.54
CA ARG A 124 -7.13 6.74 8.53
C ARG A 124 -8.28 6.78 9.54
N GLN A 125 -9.53 6.68 9.08
CA GLN A 125 -10.69 6.63 9.96
C GLN A 125 -10.67 5.39 10.86
N ALA A 126 -10.37 4.22 10.31
CA ALA A 126 -10.25 2.99 11.09
C ALA A 126 -9.12 3.04 12.11
N ALA A 127 -7.98 3.63 11.77
CA ALA A 127 -6.84 3.76 12.67
C ALA A 127 -7.06 4.80 13.77
N ASN A 128 -7.88 5.83 13.52
CA ASN A 128 -8.28 6.82 14.53
C ASN A 128 -9.38 6.30 15.48
N LYS A 129 -10.20 5.35 15.03
CA LYS A 129 -11.27 4.75 15.82
C LYS A 129 -10.72 3.72 16.82
N CYS A 130 -9.94 4.19 17.78
CA CYS A 130 -9.40 3.40 18.90
C CYS A 130 -10.36 3.31 20.10
N ASP A 131 -11.54 3.92 19.99
CA ASP A 131 -12.56 4.16 21.00
C ASP A 131 -13.71 3.14 20.93
N ASP A 132 -13.44 1.90 20.54
CA ASP A 132 -14.46 0.85 20.53
C ASP A 132 -14.89 0.52 21.97
N ASP A 133 -16.21 0.43 22.21
CA ASP A 133 -16.78 0.21 23.55
C ASP A 133 -16.19 -1.01 24.26
N ALA A 134 -15.87 -2.08 23.51
CA ALA A 134 -15.27 -3.29 24.07
C ALA A 134 -13.82 -3.04 24.55
N ILE A 135 -13.06 -2.21 23.82
CA ILE A 135 -11.70 -1.84 24.19
C ILE A 135 -11.73 -0.84 25.36
N ILE A 136 -12.57 0.19 25.27
CA ILE A 136 -12.73 1.21 26.31
C ILE A 136 -13.18 0.57 27.63
N GLY A 137 -14.13 -0.37 27.58
CA GLY A 137 -14.62 -1.07 28.78
C GLY A 137 -13.49 -1.78 29.54
N VAL A 138 -12.56 -2.41 28.82
CA VAL A 138 -11.38 -3.03 29.46
C VAL A 138 -10.42 -1.96 29.98
N LEU A 139 -10.09 -0.93 29.19
CA LEU A 139 -9.14 0.11 29.59
C LEU A 139 -9.59 0.90 30.84
N ASN A 140 -10.89 1.09 31.01
CA ASN A 140 -11.49 1.83 32.12
C ASN A 140 -11.85 0.97 33.33
N GLY A 141 -11.63 -0.35 33.27
CA GLY A 141 -11.97 -1.26 34.37
C GLY A 141 -11.21 -0.96 35.67
N VAL A 142 -9.99 -0.43 35.57
CA VAL A 142 -9.14 -0.09 36.73
C VAL A 142 -8.45 1.24 36.48
N ALA A 143 -8.60 2.19 37.40
CA ALA A 143 -7.89 3.47 37.36
C ALA A 143 -6.39 3.28 37.65
N CYS A 144 -5.53 4.01 36.94
CA CYS A 144 -4.09 3.96 37.08
C CYS A 144 -3.48 5.37 37.09
N PRO A 145 -2.88 5.83 38.20
CA PRO A 145 -2.35 7.19 38.29
C PRO A 145 -1.16 7.48 37.36
N GLU A 146 -0.45 6.44 36.91
CA GLU A 146 0.72 6.58 36.03
C GLU A 146 0.37 6.53 34.54
N HIS A 147 -0.68 5.78 34.18
CA HIS A 147 -0.99 5.47 32.79
C HIS A 147 -2.32 6.05 32.33
N ASP A 148 -3.15 6.62 33.20
CA ASP A 148 -4.38 7.30 32.79
C ASP A 148 -4.05 8.65 32.15
N SER A 149 -4.46 8.78 30.90
CA SER A 149 -4.36 10.01 30.11
C SER A 149 -5.76 10.50 29.78
N PHE A 150 -6.00 11.79 30.00
CA PHE A 150 -7.25 12.46 29.66
C PHE A 150 -7.02 13.31 28.41
N PRO A 151 -7.20 12.74 27.20
CA PRO A 151 -7.05 13.51 25.96
C PRO A 151 -8.08 14.65 25.88
N ASP A 152 -9.28 14.42 26.44
CA ASP A 152 -10.33 15.43 26.60
C ASP A 152 -10.65 15.61 28.09
N PRO A 153 -10.83 16.86 28.58
CA PRO A 153 -11.10 17.13 30.00
C PRO A 153 -12.45 16.59 30.49
N GLU A 154 -13.39 16.32 29.57
CA GLU A 154 -14.69 15.71 29.84
C GLU A 154 -14.78 14.24 29.34
N GLY A 155 -13.68 13.71 28.78
CA GLY A 155 -13.63 12.40 28.16
C GLY A 155 -13.34 11.26 29.13
N THR A 156 -13.50 10.03 28.62
CA THR A 156 -13.04 8.84 29.36
C THR A 156 -11.50 8.76 29.31
N PRO A 157 -10.85 8.39 30.43
CA PRO A 157 -9.40 8.22 30.43
C PRO A 157 -9.00 7.11 29.47
N THR A 158 -7.90 7.29 28.77
CA THR A 158 -7.27 6.25 27.95
C THR A 158 -5.92 5.89 28.56
N LYS A 159 -5.44 4.67 28.33
CA LYS A 159 -4.11 4.28 28.83
C LYS A 159 -3.01 4.78 27.91
N THR A 160 -1.95 5.38 28.45
CA THR A 160 -0.82 5.92 27.68
C THR A 160 -0.13 4.88 26.82
N TRP A 161 0.05 3.64 27.31
CA TRP A 161 0.63 2.54 26.53
C TRP A 161 -0.25 2.16 25.33
N PHE A 162 -1.58 2.24 25.46
CA PHE A 162 -2.51 1.97 24.36
C PHE A 162 -2.54 3.13 23.36
N ALA A 163 -2.56 4.36 23.85
CA ALA A 163 -2.47 5.55 23.02
C ALA A 163 -1.17 5.57 22.20
N ARG A 164 -0.04 5.17 22.79
CA ARG A 164 1.24 5.00 22.09
C ARG A 164 1.15 3.94 21.01
N TYR A 165 0.57 2.78 21.31
CA TYR A 165 0.32 1.73 20.32
C TYR A 165 -0.51 2.23 19.12
N CYS A 166 -1.67 2.85 19.38
CA CYS A 166 -2.51 3.45 18.33
C CYS A 166 -1.76 4.53 17.52
N THR A 167 -0.89 5.31 18.16
CA THR A 167 -0.10 6.34 17.49
C THR A 167 0.94 5.73 16.56
N SER A 168 1.66 4.70 17.00
CA SER A 168 2.62 3.98 16.16
C SER A 168 1.96 3.34 14.93
N VAL A 169 0.76 2.75 15.09
CA VAL A 169 -0.02 2.20 13.98
C VAL A 169 -0.47 3.29 13.01
N ARG A 170 -0.93 4.45 13.51
CA ARG A 170 -1.33 5.58 12.66
C ARG A 170 -0.16 6.17 11.88
N GLU A 171 0.98 6.37 12.52
CA GLU A 171 2.18 6.92 11.88
C GLU A 171 2.68 6.00 10.77
N THR A 172 2.83 4.70 11.05
CA THR A 172 3.25 3.72 10.04
C THR A 172 2.30 3.66 8.84
N LEU A 173 0.99 3.64 9.08
CA LEU A 173 -0.02 3.63 8.01
C LEU A 173 -0.10 4.95 7.23
N SER A 174 0.29 6.07 7.84
CA SER A 174 0.33 7.37 7.15
C SER A 174 1.43 7.44 6.10
N HIS A 175 2.55 6.74 6.35
CA HIS A 175 3.65 6.61 5.41
C HIS A 175 3.35 5.57 4.34
N GLU A 176 3.00 4.35 4.74
CA GLU A 176 2.76 3.25 3.80
C GLU A 176 1.55 2.42 4.26
N PRO A 177 0.36 2.66 3.69
CA PRO A 177 -0.87 1.95 4.06
C PRO A 177 -0.90 0.56 3.42
N SER A 178 -0.10 -0.38 3.92
CA SER A 178 -0.04 -1.77 3.46
C SER A 178 -0.34 -2.76 4.59
N LEU A 179 -0.69 -4.00 4.23
CA LEU A 179 -0.85 -5.07 5.22
C LEU A 179 0.50 -5.45 5.85
N GLU A 180 1.57 -5.44 5.06
CA GLU A 180 2.93 -5.79 5.50
C GLU A 180 3.45 -4.80 6.56
N THR A 181 3.24 -3.50 6.33
CA THR A 181 3.61 -2.43 7.28
C THR A 181 2.78 -2.48 8.56
N LEU A 182 1.51 -2.86 8.46
CA LEU A 182 0.66 -3.09 9.63
C LEU A 182 1.17 -4.27 10.47
N PHE A 183 1.50 -5.40 9.84
CA PHE A 183 2.00 -6.58 10.54
C PHE A 183 3.35 -6.32 11.22
N THR A 184 4.29 -5.72 10.48
CA THR A 184 5.60 -5.35 11.04
C THR A 184 5.48 -4.35 12.19
N CYS A 185 4.56 -3.38 12.13
CA CYS A 185 4.29 -2.47 13.25
C CYS A 185 3.73 -3.21 14.47
N ASP A 186 2.76 -4.10 14.26
CA ASP A 186 2.08 -4.83 15.31
C ASP A 186 3.00 -5.82 16.05
N GLU A 187 3.95 -6.45 15.34
CA GLU A 187 4.93 -7.40 15.88
C GLU A 187 5.77 -6.83 17.03
N TRP A 188 6.13 -5.55 16.99
CA TRP A 188 6.90 -4.91 18.06
C TRP A 188 6.03 -4.04 18.98
N ALA A 189 5.01 -3.36 18.44
CA ALA A 189 4.23 -2.39 19.20
C ALA A 189 3.29 -3.07 20.19
N ARG A 190 2.70 -4.21 19.81
CA ARG A 190 1.77 -4.94 20.69
C ARG A 190 2.48 -5.54 21.91
N PRO A 191 3.59 -6.29 21.78
CA PRO A 191 4.30 -6.82 22.94
C PRO A 191 4.90 -5.74 23.83
N LEU A 192 5.25 -4.56 23.28
CA LEU A 192 5.69 -3.42 24.07
C LEU A 192 4.56 -2.87 24.95
N ALA A 193 3.37 -2.69 24.38
CA ALA A 193 2.18 -2.27 25.12
C ALA A 193 1.80 -3.29 26.21
N GLU A 194 1.81 -4.58 25.87
CA GLU A 194 1.51 -5.67 26.81
C GLU A 194 2.50 -5.73 27.98
N ARG A 195 3.80 -5.64 27.71
CA ARG A 195 4.82 -5.59 28.76
C ARG A 195 4.62 -4.39 29.68
N THR A 196 4.38 -3.21 29.12
CA THR A 196 4.14 -1.99 29.90
C THR A 196 2.92 -2.17 30.81
N ALA A 197 1.81 -2.67 30.28
CA ALA A 197 0.60 -2.94 31.05
C ALA A 197 0.81 -3.99 32.16
N SER A 198 1.50 -5.09 31.85
CA SER A 198 1.77 -6.18 32.80
C SER A 198 2.73 -5.79 33.92
N SER A 199 3.64 -4.84 33.66
CA SER A 199 4.62 -4.37 34.64
C SER A 199 4.04 -3.39 35.68
N CYS A 200 2.85 -2.83 35.42
CA CYS A 200 2.18 -1.89 36.30
C CYS A 200 1.20 -2.62 37.22
N VAL A 201 1.26 -2.34 38.53
CA VAL A 201 0.44 -2.98 39.58
C VAL A 201 -1.07 -2.78 39.36
N HIS A 202 -1.46 -1.65 38.75
CA HIS A 202 -2.86 -1.34 38.46
C HIS A 202 -3.31 -1.88 37.10
N CYS A 203 -2.49 -1.70 36.05
CA CYS A 203 -2.87 -2.17 34.72
C CYS A 203 -2.82 -3.70 34.57
N SER A 204 -2.03 -4.41 35.37
CA SER A 204 -1.99 -5.87 35.38
C SER A 204 -3.29 -6.53 35.86
N GLN A 205 -4.17 -5.76 36.52
CA GLN A 205 -5.49 -6.22 36.98
C GLN A 205 -6.55 -6.19 35.88
N LEU A 206 -6.24 -5.59 34.73
CA LEU A 206 -7.11 -5.59 33.56
C LEU A 206 -7.10 -6.97 32.88
N ASP A 207 -8.13 -7.25 32.09
CA ASP A 207 -8.13 -8.41 31.18
C ASP A 207 -7.20 -8.17 29.98
N LEU A 208 -5.88 -8.24 30.25
CA LEU A 208 -4.84 -8.06 29.23
C LEU A 208 -4.90 -9.17 28.18
N GLU A 209 -5.25 -10.39 28.57
CA GLU A 209 -5.34 -11.51 27.64
C GLU A 209 -6.48 -11.29 26.63
N GLY A 210 -7.68 -10.94 27.09
CA GLY A 210 -8.79 -10.58 26.23
C GLY A 210 -8.48 -9.38 25.34
N LEU A 211 -7.84 -8.35 25.88
CA LEU A 211 -7.49 -7.16 25.13
C LEU A 211 -6.50 -7.44 23.99
N PHE A 212 -5.36 -8.05 24.30
CA PHE A 212 -4.26 -8.22 23.35
C PHE A 212 -4.47 -9.41 22.39
N ARG A 213 -5.20 -10.44 22.80
CA ARG A 213 -5.46 -11.61 21.95
C ARG A 213 -6.78 -11.51 21.17
N ASN A 214 -7.78 -10.81 21.69
CA ASN A 214 -9.11 -10.74 21.07
C ASN A 214 -9.46 -9.33 20.57
N CYS A 215 -9.56 -8.35 21.46
CA CYS A 215 -10.08 -7.03 21.08
C CYS A 215 -9.18 -6.32 20.05
N ILE A 216 -7.88 -6.21 20.31
CA ILE A 216 -6.95 -5.52 19.40
C ILE A 216 -6.88 -6.22 18.03
N PRO A 217 -6.71 -7.56 17.92
CA PRO A 217 -6.58 -8.22 16.62
C PRO A 217 -7.85 -8.24 15.78
N TYR A 218 -9.01 -8.46 16.41
CA TYR A 218 -10.27 -8.66 15.69
C TYR A 218 -11.08 -7.38 15.50
N ILE A 219 -11.01 -6.43 16.44
CA ILE A 219 -11.75 -5.18 16.35
C ILE A 219 -10.87 -4.11 15.70
N TYR A 220 -9.82 -3.67 16.39
CA TYR A 220 -9.01 -2.55 15.93
C TYR A 220 -8.28 -2.87 14.62
N LEU A 221 -7.42 -3.90 14.63
CA LEU A 221 -6.70 -4.32 13.45
C LEU A 221 -7.62 -4.95 12.40
N GLY A 222 -8.74 -5.56 12.81
CA GLY A 222 -9.73 -6.11 11.88
C GLY A 222 -10.34 -5.03 10.98
N ASN A 223 -10.71 -3.89 11.57
CA ASN A 223 -11.25 -2.74 10.84
C ASN A 223 -10.21 -2.15 9.87
N ILE A 224 -8.96 -2.01 10.32
CA ILE A 224 -7.86 -1.53 9.47
C ILE A 224 -7.60 -2.49 8.31
N LYS A 225 -7.52 -3.81 8.58
CA LYS A 225 -7.35 -4.85 7.55
C LYS A 225 -8.47 -4.83 6.52
N LYS A 226 -9.72 -4.58 6.95
CA LYS A 226 -10.86 -4.45 6.05
C LYS A 226 -10.71 -3.26 5.12
N ALA A 227 -10.28 -2.10 5.63
CA ALA A 227 -10.00 -0.92 4.81
C ALA A 227 -8.85 -1.16 3.82
N LEU A 228 -7.76 -1.80 4.26
CA LEU A 228 -6.60 -2.14 3.43
C LEU A 228 -6.91 -3.15 2.32
N LYS A 229 -7.95 -3.97 2.46
CA LYS A 229 -8.40 -4.93 1.44
C LYS A 229 -9.17 -4.28 0.28
N MET A 230 -9.46 -2.98 0.33
CA MET A 230 -10.10 -2.28 -0.78
C MET A 230 -9.18 -2.30 -2.02
N ARG A 231 -9.69 -2.85 -3.12
CA ARG A 231 -8.95 -3.02 -4.38
C ARG A 231 -9.46 -2.08 -5.46
N PHE A 232 -8.58 -1.78 -6.39
CA PHE A 232 -8.96 -1.16 -7.66
C PHE A 232 -9.47 -2.23 -8.61
N GLU A 233 -10.63 -1.99 -9.20
CA GLU A 233 -11.23 -2.85 -10.23
C GLU A 233 -11.14 -2.11 -11.56
N LEU A 234 -10.58 -2.79 -12.57
CA LEU A 234 -10.39 -2.28 -13.94
C LEU A 234 -11.73 -2.27 -14.70
#